data_AF-A0AAW2WWY4-F1
#
_entry.id   AF-A0AAW2WWY4-F1
#
_cell.length_a   1.000
_cell.length_b   1.000
_cell.length_c   1.000
_cell.angle_alpha   90.00
_cell.angle_beta   90.00
_cell.angle_gamma   90.00
#
_symmetry.space_group_name_H-M   'P 1'
#
loop_
_entity.id
_entity.type
_entity.pdbx_description
1 polymer ?
#
loop_
_entity_poly.entity_id
_entity_poly.type
_entity_poly.pdbx_seq_one_letter_code
_entity_poly.pdbx_strand_id
1 'polypeptide(L)'
;MIICNRSELEVDERRTNVMPKAVYTLTREQKRKICEWITRLKFPDGYASNLAHCVDMKELRLHGMKNHDCHVFMQKLIPIAFRETLPESVWSALTEVSLLFQIICSTTLDVDKV
;
A
#
# COMPACT_ATOMS: atom_id res chain seq x y z
N MET A 1 13.67 15.71 -19.67
CA MET A 1 12.51 15.16 -18.93
C MET A 1 12.35 13.70 -19.35
N ILE A 2 13.08 12.79 -18.71
CA ILE A 2 13.03 11.34 -19.02
C ILE A 2 11.90 10.79 -18.15
N ILE A 3 10.66 10.89 -18.64
CA ILE A 3 9.52 10.28 -17.97
C ILE A 3 9.30 8.94 -18.67
N CYS A 4 9.65 7.85 -17.99
CA CYS A 4 9.35 6.47 -18.39
C CYS A 4 10.17 5.84 -19.54
N ASN A 5 11.51 5.80 -19.43
CA ASN A 5 12.30 4.79 -20.19
C ASN A 5 12.44 3.51 -19.34
N ARG A 6 11.49 2.58 -19.47
CA ARG A 6 11.42 1.30 -18.74
C ARG A 6 11.38 0.16 -19.75
N SER A 7 12.50 -0.04 -20.45
CA SER A 7 12.64 -1.08 -21.47
C SER A 7 12.35 -2.50 -20.93
N GLU A 8 12.54 -2.72 -19.62
CA GLU A 8 12.20 -3.97 -18.95
C GLU A 8 10.68 -4.23 -18.82
N LEU A 9 9.84 -3.20 -19.07
CA LEU A 9 8.39 -3.29 -19.06
C LEU A 9 7.76 -3.28 -20.47
N GLU A 10 8.57 -3.29 -21.52
CA GLU A 10 8.10 -3.36 -22.91
C GLU A 10 7.54 -4.74 -23.25
N VAL A 11 6.57 -4.79 -24.17
CA VAL A 11 6.02 -6.05 -24.65
C VAL A 11 7.04 -6.73 -25.55
N ASP A 12 7.52 -7.91 -25.15
CA ASP A 12 8.37 -8.74 -26.00
C ASP A 12 7.49 -9.47 -27.04
N GLU A 13 7.38 -8.86 -28.23
CA GLU A 13 6.65 -9.41 -29.38
C GLU A 13 7.21 -10.76 -29.88
N ARG A 14 8.45 -11.10 -29.50
CA ARG A 14 9.16 -12.29 -30.00
C ARG A 14 9.08 -13.49 -29.07
N ARG A 15 8.81 -13.31 -27.76
CA ARG A 15 8.88 -14.40 -26.78
C ARG A 15 7.54 -14.85 -26.20
N THR A 16 6.63 -13.95 -25.88
CA THR A 16 5.40 -14.36 -25.15
C THR A 16 4.15 -13.55 -25.48
N ASN A 17 4.23 -12.39 -26.14
CA ASN A 17 3.07 -11.50 -26.36
C ASN A 17 2.33 -11.15 -25.04
N VAL A 18 3.03 -11.25 -23.91
CA VAL A 18 2.50 -10.99 -22.56
C VAL A 18 3.20 -9.76 -22.00
N MET A 19 2.40 -8.80 -21.53
CA MET A 19 2.92 -7.60 -20.88
C MET A 19 3.61 -7.96 -19.55
N PRO A 20 4.88 -7.57 -19.35
CA PRO A 20 5.57 -7.80 -18.09
C PRO A 20 4.86 -7.06 -16.95
N LYS A 21 4.83 -7.70 -15.77
CA LYS A 21 4.20 -7.11 -14.59
C LYS A 21 5.03 -5.94 -14.08
N ALA A 22 4.37 -4.85 -13.72
CA ALA A 22 5.05 -3.73 -13.09
C ALA A 22 5.63 -4.15 -11.73
N VAL A 23 6.75 -3.55 -11.33
CA VAL A 23 7.49 -3.87 -10.09
C VAL A 23 6.67 -3.69 -8.80
N TYR A 24 5.57 -2.94 -8.84
CA TYR A 24 4.64 -2.74 -7.74
C TYR A 24 3.47 -3.75 -7.75
N THR A 25 3.46 -4.71 -8.68
CA THR A 25 2.38 -5.69 -8.81
C THR A 25 2.58 -6.82 -7.81
N LEU A 26 1.66 -6.91 -6.85
CA LEU A 26 1.68 -7.97 -5.85
C LEU A 26 1.21 -9.31 -6.43
N THR A 27 1.91 -10.39 -6.05
CA THR A 27 1.46 -11.75 -6.31
C THR A 27 0.23 -12.10 -5.47
N ARG A 28 -0.44 -13.20 -5.82
CA ARG A 28 -1.62 -13.65 -5.07
C ARG A 28 -1.25 -14.01 -3.62
N GLU A 29 -0.07 -14.59 -3.42
CA GLU A 29 0.47 -14.96 -2.12
C GLU A 29 0.76 -13.73 -1.27
N GLN A 30 1.38 -12.69 -1.86
CA GLN A 30 1.64 -11.43 -1.17
C GLN A 30 0.33 -10.73 -0.77
N LYS A 31 -0.65 -10.66 -1.69
CA LYS A 31 -1.98 -10.10 -1.36
C LYS A 31 -2.66 -10.87 -0.23
N ARG A 32 -2.58 -12.20 -0.25
CA ARG A 32 -3.12 -13.04 0.82
C ARG A 32 -2.49 -12.73 2.18
N LYS A 33 -1.16 -12.64 2.25
CA LYS A 33 -0.45 -12.28 3.49
C LYS A 33 -0.91 -10.93 4.04
N ILE A 34 -1.07 -9.93 3.17
CA ILE A 34 -1.55 -8.60 3.55
C ILE A 34 -2.99 -8.67 4.07
N CYS A 35 -3.90 -9.30 3.31
CA CYS A 35 -5.30 -9.45 3.72
C CYS A 35 -5.43 -10.16 5.06
N GLU A 36 -4.71 -11.26 5.27
CA GLU A 36 -4.68 -11.99 6.53
C GLU A 36 -4.13 -11.15 7.69
N TRP A 37 -3.08 -10.35 7.44
CA TRP A 37 -2.55 -9.44 8.44
C TRP A 37 -3.59 -8.38 8.84
N ILE A 38 -4.30 -7.79 7.89
CA ILE A 38 -5.38 -6.81 8.14
C ILE A 38 -6.52 -7.45 8.93
N THR A 39 -6.92 -8.68 8.60
CA THR A 39 -7.97 -9.41 9.33
C THR A 39 -7.58 -9.67 10.79
N ARG A 40 -6.28 -9.84 11.08
CA ARG A 40 -5.78 -10.02 12.45
C ARG A 40 -5.52 -8.72 13.20
N LEU A 41 -5.46 -7.60 12.49
CA LEU A 41 -5.16 -6.30 13.07
C LEU A 41 -6.31 -5.84 13.97
N LYS A 42 -6.00 -5.49 15.22
CA LYS A 42 -6.95 -4.98 16.20
C LYS A 42 -6.39 -3.74 16.88
N PHE A 43 -7.24 -2.74 17.06
CA PHE A 43 -6.94 -1.52 17.79
C PHE A 43 -7.72 -1.54 19.12
N PRO A 44 -7.08 -1.93 20.24
CA PRO A 44 -7.79 -2.14 21.51
C PRO A 44 -8.38 -0.85 22.11
N ASP A 45 -7.82 0.29 21.73
CA ASP A 45 -8.27 1.64 22.08
C ASP A 45 -9.33 2.22 21.12
N GLY A 46 -9.71 1.46 20.08
CA GLY A 46 -10.63 1.92 19.05
C GLY A 46 -10.02 2.94 18.09
N TYR A 47 -8.69 3.02 17.99
CA TYR A 47 -8.00 3.95 17.08
C TYR A 47 -8.49 3.87 15.63
N ALA A 48 -8.83 2.67 15.15
CA ALA A 48 -9.58 2.46 13.92
C ALA A 48 -10.67 1.40 14.15
N SER A 49 -11.63 1.35 13.25
CA SER A 49 -12.65 0.30 13.29
C SER A 49 -12.05 -1.07 12.93
N ASN A 50 -12.82 -2.14 13.12
CA ASN A 50 -12.37 -3.49 12.79
C ASN A 50 -12.24 -3.66 11.27
N LEU A 51 -11.01 -3.48 10.76
CA LEU A 51 -10.68 -3.56 9.33
C LEU A 51 -10.93 -4.95 8.73
N ALA A 52 -11.07 -5.99 9.55
CA ALA A 52 -11.41 -7.34 9.08
C ALA A 52 -12.71 -7.35 8.25
N HIS A 53 -13.67 -6.47 8.57
CA HIS A 53 -14.92 -6.35 7.80
C HIS A 53 -14.72 -5.77 6.39
N CYS A 54 -13.59 -5.14 6.14
CA CYS A 54 -13.25 -4.56 4.85
C CYS A 54 -12.47 -5.52 3.95
N VAL A 55 -12.11 -6.71 4.42
CA VAL A 55 -11.29 -7.68 3.69
C VAL A 55 -12.16 -8.71 2.98
N ASP A 56 -12.06 -8.78 1.65
CA ASP A 56 -12.55 -9.92 0.87
C ASP A 56 -11.40 -10.92 0.66
N MET A 57 -11.45 -12.04 1.39
CA MET A 57 -10.45 -13.11 1.30
C MET A 57 -10.55 -13.95 0.02
N LYS A 58 -11.68 -13.92 -0.69
CA LYS A 58 -11.86 -14.63 -1.96
C LYS A 58 -11.16 -13.89 -3.10
N GLU A 59 -11.45 -12.59 -3.20
CA GLU A 59 -10.91 -11.72 -4.24
C GLU A 59 -9.58 -11.06 -3.86
N LEU A 60 -9.17 -11.16 -2.58
CA LEU A 60 -7.96 -10.58 -1.99
C LEU A 60 -7.88 -9.07 -2.19
N ARG A 61 -8.96 -8.38 -1.83
CA ARG A 61 -9.14 -6.93 -1.97
C ARG A 61 -9.74 -6.33 -0.70
N LEU A 62 -9.52 -5.03 -0.56
CA LEU A 62 -10.15 -4.22 0.48
C LEU A 62 -11.33 -3.46 -0.12
N HIS A 63 -12.47 -3.46 0.56
CA HIS A 63 -13.66 -2.70 0.17
C HIS A 63 -14.41 -2.16 1.38
N GLY A 64 -15.23 -1.12 1.18
CA GLY A 64 -16.13 -0.62 2.22
C GLY A 64 -15.43 -0.03 3.46
N MET A 65 -14.17 0.40 3.33
CA MET A 65 -13.49 1.14 4.38
C MET A 65 -14.16 2.50 4.57
N LYS A 66 -14.42 2.87 5.83
CA LYS A 66 -14.92 4.20 6.16
C LYS A 66 -13.81 5.23 6.01
N ASN A 67 -14.18 6.51 5.85
CA ASN A 67 -13.20 7.58 5.65
C ASN A 67 -12.10 7.59 6.74
N HIS A 68 -12.49 7.48 8.01
CA HIS A 68 -11.55 7.40 9.15
C HIS A 68 -10.53 6.26 8.99
N ASP A 69 -11.00 5.07 8.66
CA ASP A 69 -10.15 3.89 8.49
C ASP A 69 -9.22 4.04 7.29
N CYS A 70 -9.69 4.66 6.19
CA CYS A 70 -8.85 5.02 5.05
C CYS A 70 -7.73 5.98 5.46
N HIS A 71 -8.04 7.01 6.26
CA HIS A 71 -7.03 7.95 6.77
C HIS A 71 -5.98 7.25 7.62
N VAL A 72 -6.41 6.40 8.57
CA VAL A 72 -5.50 5.59 9.39
C VAL A 72 -4.64 4.69 8.51
N PHE A 73 -5.23 4.03 7.51
CA PHE A 73 -4.51 3.14 6.62
C PHE A 73 -3.44 3.86 5.81
N MET A 74 -3.79 4.99 5.19
CA MET A 74 -2.87 5.81 4.40
C MET A 74 -1.73 6.38 5.25
N GLN A 75 -2.04 6.89 6.43
CA GLN A 75 -1.06 7.54 7.29
C GLN A 75 -0.14 6.53 7.97
N LYS A 76 -0.67 5.43 8.51
CA LYS A 76 0.06 4.58 9.46
C LYS A 76 0.29 3.16 8.99
N LEU A 77 -0.64 2.60 8.20
CA LEU A 77 -0.61 1.16 7.91
C LEU A 77 0.08 0.80 6.60
N ILE A 78 0.10 1.67 5.60
CA ILE A 78 0.83 1.42 4.34
C ILE A 78 2.29 0.99 4.58
N PRO A 79 3.11 1.71 5.38
CA PRO A 79 4.51 1.35 5.56
C PRO A 79 4.68 -0.03 6.21
N ILE A 80 3.73 -0.42 7.06
CA ILE A 80 3.75 -1.69 7.80
C ILE A 80 3.26 -2.83 6.90
N ALA A 81 2.12 -2.63 6.23
CA ALA A 81 1.44 -3.62 5.41
C ALA A 81 2.31 -4.10 4.24
N PHE A 82 3.08 -3.19 3.64
CA PHE A 82 3.81 -3.48 2.41
C PHE A 82 5.32 -3.74 2.58
N ARG A 83 5.86 -3.64 3.80
CA ARG A 83 7.32 -3.73 4.06
C ARG A 83 7.98 -4.99 3.53
N GLU A 84 7.33 -6.14 3.67
CA GLU A 84 7.89 -7.43 3.23
C GLU A 84 7.42 -7.87 1.84
N THR A 85 6.60 -7.07 1.16
CA THR A 85 5.96 -7.47 -0.11
C THR A 85 6.40 -6.66 -1.31
N LEU A 86 6.87 -5.42 -1.11
CA LEU A 86 7.30 -4.55 -2.20
C LEU A 86 8.83 -4.42 -2.24
N PRO A 87 9.41 -4.17 -3.43
CA PRO A 87 10.81 -3.77 -3.54
C PRO A 87 11.07 -2.48 -2.75
N GLU A 88 12.28 -2.34 -2.19
CA GLU A 88 12.67 -1.21 -1.34
C GLU A 88 12.36 0.16 -1.97
N SER A 89 12.62 0.31 -3.27
CA SER A 89 12.36 1.57 -3.98
C SER A 89 10.87 1.94 -4.04
N VAL A 90 9.98 0.95 -4.17
CA VAL A 90 8.53 1.18 -4.19
C VAL A 90 8.01 1.38 -2.77
N TRP A 91 8.51 0.59 -1.83
CA TRP A 91 8.13 0.69 -0.42
C TRP A 91 8.55 2.04 0.19
N SER A 92 9.76 2.53 -0.13
CA SER A 92 10.24 3.84 0.32
C SER A 92 9.33 4.96 -0.17
N ALA A 93 8.97 4.95 -1.46
CA ALA A 93 8.06 5.94 -2.03
C ALA A 93 6.67 5.90 -1.36
N LEU A 94 6.13 4.71 -1.10
CA LEU A 94 4.86 4.59 -0.36
C LEU A 94 4.97 5.10 1.08
N THR A 95 6.13 4.88 1.72
CA THR A 95 6.39 5.35 3.08
C THR A 95 6.48 6.88 3.14
N GLU A 96 7.13 7.51 2.16
CA GLU A 96 7.15 8.98 2.02
C GLU A 96 5.74 9.54 1.81
N VAL A 97 4.91 8.88 0.99
CA VAL A 97 3.51 9.28 0.82
C VAL A 97 2.75 9.19 2.15
N SER A 98 2.93 8.11 2.91
CA SER A 98 2.33 7.98 4.24
C SER A 98 2.81 9.07 5.20
N LEU A 99 4.09 9.40 5.18
CA LEU A 99 4.66 10.49 5.99
C LEU A 99 4.08 11.84 5.59
N LEU A 100 3.96 12.12 4.30
CA LEU A 100 3.31 13.32 3.79
C LEU A 100 1.88 13.44 4.31
N PHE A 101 1.09 12.36 4.25
CA PHE A 101 -0.27 12.35 4.79
C PHE A 101 -0.30 12.59 6.30
N GLN A 102 0.69 12.11 7.05
CA GLN A 102 0.81 12.41 8.48
C GLN A 102 1.09 13.88 8.74
N ILE A 103 1.96 14.50 7.93
CA ILE A 103 2.33 15.93 8.06
C ILE A 103 1.13 16.82 7.74
N ILE A 104 0.49 16.62 6.56
CA ILE A 104 -0.61 17.50 6.12
C ILE A 104 -1.88 17.35 6.96
N CYS A 105 -2.09 16.19 7.61
CA CYS A 105 -3.21 15.96 8.51
C CYS A 105 -2.86 16.21 9.98
N SER A 106 -1.63 16.66 10.28
CA SER A 106 -1.26 17.04 11.64
C SER A 106 -2.03 18.30 12.06
N THR A 107 -2.51 18.32 13.29
CA THR A 107 -3.13 19.51 13.89
C THR A 107 -2.10 20.53 14.35
N THR A 108 -0.82 20.16 14.33
CA THR A 108 0.30 21.00 14.77
C THR A 108 1.34 21.08 13.65
N LEU A 109 1.82 22.29 13.39
CA LEU A 109 2.94 22.51 12.48
C LEU A 109 4.24 22.28 13.26
N ASP A 110 4.96 21.24 12.87
CA ASP A 110 6.29 20.95 13.38
C ASP A 110 7.30 21.46 12.35
N VAL A 111 7.89 22.62 12.63
CA VAL A 111 8.80 23.34 11.72
C VAL A 111 10.08 22.53 11.46
N ASP A 112 10.42 21.60 12.36
CA ASP A 112 11.63 20.77 12.26
C ASP A 112 11.43 19.51 11.38
N LYS A 113 10.20 19.22 10.96
CA LYS A 113 9.85 18.06 10.10
C LYS A 113 9.52 18.45 8.65
N VAL A 114 9.67 19.73 8.30
CA VAL A 114 9.46 20.27 6.95
C VAL A 114 10.80 20.46 6.25
#